data_AF-A0A2D5H8A0-F1
#
_entry.id   AF-A0A2D5H8A0-F1
#
_cell.length_a   1.000
_cell.length_b   1.000
_cell.length_c   1.000
_cell.angle_alpha   90.00
_cell.angle_beta   90.00
_cell.angle_gamma   90.00
#
_symmetry.space_group_name_H-M   'P 1'
#
loop_
_entity.id
_entity.type
_entity.pdbx_description
1 polymer ?
#
loop_
_entity_poly.entity_id
_entity_poly.type
_entity_poly.pdbx_seq_one_letter_code
_entity_poly.pdbx_strand_id
1 'polypeptide(L)'
;MADAAALVGMGAWSCDLASERLEWTDAVFDLFGLSNERHPDRRAVIELYREPHREVLERLRSQAIQSRSGFAMDAQIRRPDNELRWIRITA
;
A
#
# COMPACT_ATOMS: atom_id res chain seq x y z
N MET A 1 -21.14 -19.52 6.68
CA MET A 1 -19.94 -19.05 7.40
C MET A 1 -19.79 -17.59 7.06
N ALA A 2 -20.21 -16.71 7.98
CA ALA A 2 -20.04 -15.28 7.85
C ALA A 2 -18.74 -14.93 8.57
N ASP A 3 -17.66 -14.72 7.82
CA ASP A 3 -16.44 -14.14 8.34
C ASP A 3 -16.67 -12.64 8.51
N ALA A 4 -17.01 -12.25 9.75
CA ALA A 4 -17.10 -10.86 10.18
C ALA A 4 -16.10 -10.64 11.32
N ALA A 5 -14.87 -10.25 10.96
CA ALA A 5 -13.89 -9.59 11.83
C ALA A 5 -12.79 -8.99 10.92
N ALA A 6 -12.64 -7.69 10.69
CA ALA A 6 -13.11 -6.51 11.38
C ALA A 6 -13.50 -5.41 10.36
N LEU A 7 -14.61 -4.74 10.61
CA LEU A 7 -15.01 -3.51 9.93
C LEU A 7 -14.24 -2.32 10.55
N VAL A 8 -13.41 -1.67 9.72
CA VAL A 8 -13.24 -0.20 9.65
C VAL A 8 -12.32 0.49 10.66
N GLY A 9 -11.03 0.48 10.32
CA GLY A 9 -10.24 1.71 10.10
C GLY A 9 -9.79 1.70 8.64
N MET A 10 -10.73 1.93 7.70
CA MET A 10 -10.55 1.65 6.27
C MET A 10 -9.41 2.50 5.70
N GLY A 11 -8.20 1.94 5.66
CA GLY A 11 -7.11 2.48 4.88
C GLY A 11 -7.48 2.44 3.41
N ALA A 12 -7.98 3.55 2.89
CA ALA A 12 -8.18 3.74 1.46
C ALA A 12 -6.98 4.46 0.86
N TRP A 13 -6.61 4.04 -0.35
CA TRP A 13 -5.58 4.65 -1.15
C TRP A 13 -6.02 4.69 -2.62
N SER A 14 -5.56 5.69 -3.35
CA SER A 14 -5.63 5.75 -4.80
C SER A 14 -4.25 6.08 -5.37
N CYS A 15 -4.03 5.71 -6.62
CA CYS A 15 -2.83 6.07 -7.38
C CYS A 15 -3.25 6.56 -8.75
N ASP A 16 -2.97 7.83 -9.05
CA ASP A 16 -3.09 8.33 -10.41
C ASP A 16 -2.02 7.69 -11.28
N LEU A 17 -2.43 6.94 -12.31
CA LEU A 17 -1.50 6.19 -13.15
C LEU A 17 -0.70 7.09 -14.11
N ALA A 18 -1.18 8.30 -14.42
CA ALA A 18 -0.51 9.21 -15.34
C ALA A 18 0.59 10.02 -14.64
N SER A 19 0.36 10.43 -13.39
CA SER A 19 1.27 11.24 -12.60
C SER A 19 1.95 10.48 -11.46
N GLU A 20 1.64 9.20 -11.26
CA GLU A 20 2.06 8.38 -10.13
C GLU A 20 1.72 8.97 -8.74
N ARG A 21 0.73 9.88 -8.65
CA ARG A 21 0.39 10.55 -7.40
C ARG A 21 -0.42 9.62 -6.51
N LEU A 22 0.00 9.49 -5.25
CA LEU A 22 -0.74 8.74 -4.23
C LEU A 22 -1.66 9.67 -3.44
N GLU A 23 -2.88 9.20 -3.20
CA GLU A 23 -3.80 9.83 -2.25
C GLU A 23 -4.22 8.80 -1.22
N TRP A 24 -3.98 9.13 0.05
CA TRP A 24 -4.15 8.24 1.18
C TRP A 24 -5.09 8.84 2.19
N THR A 25 -5.86 7.98 2.85
CA THR A 25 -6.53 8.33 4.11
C THR A 25 -5.54 8.36 5.26
N ASP A 26 -5.89 9.06 6.34
CA ASP A 26 -5.07 9.12 7.57
C ASP A 26 -4.73 7.72 8.10
N ALA A 27 -5.65 6.76 7.97
CA ALA A 27 -5.42 5.37 8.36
C ALA A 27 -4.26 4.70 7.60
N VAL A 28 -4.03 5.06 6.33
CA VAL A 28 -2.87 4.56 5.58
C VAL A 28 -1.59 5.25 6.02
N PHE A 29 -1.63 6.57 6.28
CA PHE A 29 -0.47 7.28 6.85
C PHE A 29 -0.02 6.67 8.19
N ASP A 30 -0.97 6.41 9.09
CA ASP A 30 -0.71 5.78 10.39
C ASP A 30 -0.10 4.38 10.23
N LEU A 31 -0.65 3.58 9.29
CA LEU A 31 -0.17 2.24 8.98
C LEU A 31 1.30 2.24 8.53
N PHE A 32 1.69 3.22 7.70
CA PHE A 32 3.06 3.40 7.22
C PHE A 32 3.96 4.19 8.19
N GLY A 33 3.39 4.79 9.24
CA GLY A 33 4.14 5.65 10.17
C GLY A 33 4.68 6.91 9.52
N LEU A 34 3.92 7.48 8.58
CA LEU A 34 4.27 8.71 7.86
C LEU A 34 3.37 9.87 8.30
N SER A 35 3.88 11.09 8.22
CA SER A 35 3.07 12.30 8.43
C SER A 35 2.16 12.54 7.22
N ASN A 36 0.91 12.96 7.46
CA ASN A 36 -0.07 13.32 6.42
C ASN A 36 0.10 14.76 5.90
N GLU A 37 1.13 15.49 6.36
CA GLU A 37 1.40 16.89 5.95
C GLU A 37 1.78 17.03 4.46
N ARG A 38 2.18 15.93 3.81
CA ARG A 38 2.56 15.91 2.39
C ARG A 38 2.03 14.67 1.70
N HIS A 39 1.74 14.81 0.41
CA HIS A 39 1.43 13.65 -0.43
C HIS A 39 2.60 12.65 -0.41
N PRO A 40 2.33 11.33 -0.27
CA PRO A 40 3.37 10.33 -0.28
C PRO A 40 3.99 10.25 -1.68
N ASP A 41 5.31 10.28 -1.74
CA ASP A 41 6.04 9.95 -2.96
C ASP A 41 6.00 8.43 -3.18
N ARG A 42 5.52 8.00 -4.35
CA ARG A 42 5.35 6.58 -4.65
C ARG A 42 6.67 5.81 -4.52
N ARG A 43 7.78 6.37 -5.01
CA ARG A 43 9.10 5.69 -4.99
C ARG A 43 9.58 5.53 -3.55
N ALA A 44 9.49 6.57 -2.73
CA ALA A 44 9.83 6.51 -1.32
C ALA A 44 8.96 5.52 -0.54
N VAL A 45 7.66 5.44 -0.84
CA VAL A 45 6.76 4.47 -0.22
C VAL A 45 7.14 3.04 -0.55
N ILE A 46 7.46 2.76 -1.82
CA ILE A 46 7.92 1.43 -2.25
C ILE A 46 9.18 1.01 -1.49
N GLU A 47 10.02 1.97 -1.09
CA GLU A 47 11.21 1.69 -0.31
C GLU A 47 10.93 1.14 1.10
N LEU A 48 9.74 1.39 1.64
CA LEU A 48 9.30 0.84 2.92
C LEU A 48 8.93 -0.64 2.84
N TYR A 49 8.67 -1.16 1.64
CA TYR A 49 8.42 -2.59 1.44
C TYR A 49 9.73 -3.37 1.54
N ARG A 50 9.69 -4.45 2.32
CA ARG A 50 10.81 -5.39 2.45
C ARG A 50 10.88 -6.27 1.21
N GLU A 51 12.10 -6.67 0.84
CA GLU A 51 12.27 -7.76 -0.10
C GLU A 51 11.78 -9.09 0.52
N PRO A 52 11.10 -9.95 -0.25
CA PRO A 52 10.82 -9.85 -1.70
C PRO A 52 9.51 -9.12 -2.07
N HIS A 53 8.79 -8.58 -1.08
CA HIS A 53 7.45 -8.01 -1.28
C HIS A 53 7.44 -6.79 -2.20
N ARG A 54 8.54 -6.03 -2.24
CA ARG A 54 8.71 -4.89 -3.16
C ARG A 54 8.61 -5.34 -4.62
N GLU A 55 9.42 -6.31 -5.01
CA GLU A 55 9.44 -6.84 -6.38
C GLU A 55 8.08 -7.44 -6.77
N VAL A 56 7.44 -8.15 -5.83
CA VAL A 56 6.11 -8.73 -6.04
C VAL A 56 5.05 -7.64 -6.27
N LEU A 57 5.07 -6.55 -5.49
CA LEU A 57 4.13 -5.43 -5.65
C LEU A 57 4.26 -4.79 -7.03
N GLU A 58 5.49 -4.49 -7.47
CA GLU A 58 5.73 -3.88 -8.78
C GLU A 58 5.27 -4.78 -9.93
N ARG A 59 5.52 -6.09 -9.83
CA ARG A 59 5.05 -7.06 -10.82
C ARG A 59 3.53 -7.14 -10.87
N LEU A 60 2.87 -7.26 -9.71
CA LEU A 60 1.40 -7.34 -9.64
C LEU A 60 0.75 -6.07 -10.16
N ARG A 61 1.26 -4.90 -9.77
CA ARG A 61 0.79 -3.61 -10.29
C ARG A 61 0.94 -3.51 -11.80
N SER A 62 2.11 -3.87 -12.33
CA SER A 62 2.38 -3.82 -13.77
C SER A 62 1.41 -4.72 -14.55
N GLN A 63 1.13 -5.92 -14.04
CA GLN A 63 0.18 -6.86 -14.64
C GLN A 63 -1.26 -6.34 -14.57
N ALA A 64 -1.66 -5.79 -13.43
CA ALA A 64 -2.99 -5.23 -13.18
C ALA A 64 -3.29 -4.07 -14.14
N ILE A 65 -2.33 -3.16 -14.35
CA ILE A 65 -2.46 -2.04 -15.29
C ILE A 65 -2.61 -2.55 -16.72
N GLN A 66 -1.75 -3.46 -17.16
CA GLN A 66 -1.79 -4.03 -18.52
C GLN A 66 -3.10 -4.78 -18.80
N SER A 67 -3.59 -5.52 -17.80
CA SER A 67 -4.76 -6.38 -17.95
C SER A 67 -6.08 -5.69 -17.58
N ARG A 68 -6.02 -4.44 -17.11
CA ARG A 68 -7.16 -3.69 -16.52
C ARG A 68 -7.88 -4.52 -15.46
N SER A 69 -7.11 -5.18 -14.61
CA SER A 69 -7.60 -6.01 -13.51
C SER A 69 -7.13 -5.46 -12.17
N GLY A 70 -7.71 -5.96 -11.08
CA GLY A 70 -7.21 -5.70 -9.74
C GLY A 70 -6.06 -6.63 -9.32
N PHE A 71 -5.51 -6.39 -8.14
CA PHE A 71 -4.60 -7.31 -7.46
C PHE A 71 -4.79 -7.25 -5.93
N ALA A 72 -4.42 -8.32 -5.24
CA ALA A 72 -4.30 -8.32 -3.79
C ALA A 72 -3.03 -9.04 -3.36
N MET A 73 -2.39 -8.55 -2.30
CA MET A 73 -1.23 -9.21 -1.71
C MET A 73 -1.08 -8.87 -0.23
N ASP A 74 -0.47 -9.79 0.51
CA ASP A 74 0.05 -9.52 1.85
C ASP A 74 1.55 -9.16 1.73
N ALA A 75 1.96 -8.11 2.42
CA ALA A 75 3.31 -7.56 2.36
C ALA A 75 3.84 -7.21 3.74
N GLN A 76 5.14 -7.38 3.93
CA GLN A 76 5.84 -6.83 5.08
C GLN A 76 6.45 -5.47 4.73
N ILE A 77 6.12 -4.46 5.54
CA ILE A 77 6.72 -3.13 5.47
C ILE A 77 7.61 -2.89 6.69
N ARG A 78 8.57 -1.99 6.52
CA ARG A 78 9.40 -1.44 7.61
C ARG A 78 9.15 0.06 7.67
N ARG A 79 8.57 0.51 8.78
CA ARG A 79 8.26 1.92 9.05
C ARG A 79 9.55 2.72 9.32
N PRO A 80 9.50 4.06 9.28
CA PRO A 80 10.66 4.90 9.61
C PRO A 80 11.22 4.67 11.01
N ASP A 81 10.39 4.27 11.97
CA ASP A 81 10.78 3.88 13.34
C ASP A 81 11.38 2.47 13.43
N ASN A 82 11.64 1.82 12.28
CA ASN A 82 12.21 0.47 12.13
C ASN A 82 11.29 -0.66 12.63
N GLU A 83 10.02 -0.37 12.94
CA GLU A 83 9.01 -1.38 13.23
C GLU A 83 8.60 -2.12 11.94
N LEU A 84 8.45 -3.44 12.05
CA LEU A 84 7.92 -4.28 10.98
C LEU A 84 6.42 -4.49 11.14
N ARG A 85 5.67 -4.30 10.06
CA ARG A 85 4.22 -4.57 10.03
C ARG A 85 3.84 -5.40 8.80
N TRP A 86 2.89 -6.29 9.00
CA TRP A 86 2.20 -6.96 7.90
C TRP A 86 0.99 -6.13 7.49
N ILE A 87 0.83 -5.96 6.19
CA ILE A 87 -0.30 -5.25 5.59
C ILE A 87 -0.90 -6.09 4.48
N ARG A 88 -2.20 -5.90 4.23
CA ARG A 88 -2.86 -6.41 3.04
C ARG A 88 -3.23 -5.25 2.14
N ILE A 89 -2.86 -5.35 0.87
CA ILE A 89 -3.16 -4.35 -0.15
C ILE A 89 -4.13 -4.96 -1.13
N THR A 90 -5.11 -4.18 -1.57
CA THR A 90 -6.06 -4.56 -2.61
C THR A 90 -6.27 -3.35 -3.51
N ALA A 91 -6.16 -3.54 -4.82
CA ALA A 91 -6.32 -2.55 -5.88
C ALA A 91 -7.25 -3.10 -6.96
#